data_AF-W9KNA1-F1
#
_entry.id   AF-W9KNA1-F1
#
_cell.length_a   1.000
_cell.length_b   1.000
_cell.length_c   1.000
_cell.angle_alpha   90.00
_cell.angle_beta   90.00
_cell.angle_gamma   90.00
#
_symmetry.space_group_name_H-M   'P 1'
#
loop_
_entity.id
_entity.type
_entity.pdbx_description
1 polymer ?
#
loop_
_entity_poly.entity_id
_entity_poly.type
_entity_poly.pdbx_seq_one_letter_code
_entity_poly.pdbx_strand_id
1 'polypeptide(L)'
;MTLAAVKAIKRELSMALCPHVLPRHLLLSMFCISTSACWTDPLQFGLPFLKETKAILKSYNQSKHFLSKDDQDALLFFNKSTLYWDMLCSTIGAQDTGIIDPITTSSAMSSQPWSSQGNLHPWTGVSTEIMELFFRSILLCKGFRARMTQDHRQSSRSLQAALRDIKEARELHQCLKSFPIPAEQHICDTGDMLTPKQHLVQIAEAYRLAAMAHLYQTFSDLRNQDTLQNGYDPVDAEYRVLDLGLKIIRILEKIPLASADLRGAPLHDPQFQDIHHNTLGATKRSTEISQGRQFVLERLSILESSLPPKPIRVVKELVQTVWAAYDVQGAGVSQVHWINIMAQF
;
A
#
# COMPACT_ATOMS: atom_id res chain seq x y z
N MET A 1 -1.78 27.85 11.02
CA MET A 1 -1.76 26.83 12.11
C MET A 1 -0.51 25.93 12.02
N THR A 2 -0.15 25.44 10.84
CA THR A 2 1.01 24.56 10.59
C THR A 2 2.38 25.15 11.00
N LEU A 3 2.64 26.44 10.77
CA LEU A 3 3.96 27.03 11.05
C LEU A 3 4.31 27.07 12.55
N ALA A 4 3.33 27.33 13.43
CA ALA A 4 3.57 27.36 14.88
C ALA A 4 3.86 25.95 15.42
N ALA A 5 3.10 24.94 14.97
CA ALA A 5 3.31 23.56 15.33
C ALA A 5 4.67 23.03 14.85
N VAL A 6 5.06 23.34 13.60
CA VAL A 6 6.40 23.01 13.06
C VAL A 6 7.51 23.66 13.89
N LYS A 7 7.35 24.92 14.31
CA LYS A 7 8.33 25.60 15.19
C LYS A 7 8.44 24.93 16.55
N ALA A 8 7.32 24.51 17.14
CA ALA A 8 7.30 23.80 18.42
C ALA A 8 8.02 22.45 18.34
N ILE A 9 7.73 21.64 17.32
CA ILE A 9 8.41 20.36 17.08
C ILE A 9 9.92 20.57 16.92
N LYS A 10 10.34 21.56 16.11
CA LYS A 10 11.77 21.85 15.91
C LYS A 10 12.47 22.26 17.21
N ARG A 11 11.78 23.00 18.09
CA ARG A 11 12.31 23.36 19.40
C ARG A 11 12.49 22.12 20.28
N GLU A 12 11.50 21.24 20.33
CA GLU A 12 11.57 20.01 21.14
C GLU A 12 12.65 19.05 20.61
N LEU A 13 12.81 18.93 19.29
CA LEU A 13 13.89 18.15 18.66
C LEU A 13 15.30 18.66 19.01
N SER A 14 15.43 19.95 19.31
CA SER A 14 16.72 20.54 19.74
C SER A 14 17.06 20.28 21.21
N MET A 15 16.12 19.73 21.99
CA MET A 15 16.33 19.39 23.39
C MET A 15 16.88 17.97 23.52
N ALA A 16 17.66 17.71 24.57
CA ALA A 16 18.12 16.36 24.88
C ALA A 16 16.93 15.46 25.29
N LEU A 17 16.72 14.38 24.54
CA LEU A 17 15.68 13.39 24.84
C LEU A 17 16.14 12.45 25.98
N CYS A 18 15.22 12.08 26.88
CA CYS A 18 15.52 11.16 27.97
C CYS A 18 15.64 9.71 27.44
N PRO A 19 16.77 9.02 27.61
CA PRO A 19 16.98 7.70 27.00
C PRO A 19 16.06 6.58 27.52
N HIS A 20 15.38 6.81 28.64
CA HIS A 20 14.53 5.83 29.33
C HIS A 20 13.02 6.12 29.21
N VAL A 21 12.63 7.23 28.56
CA VAL A 21 11.23 7.62 28.42
C VAL A 21 10.97 7.97 26.96
N LEU A 22 10.08 7.23 26.31
CA LEU A 22 9.77 7.45 24.90
C LEU A 22 9.06 8.80 24.71
N PRO A 23 9.48 9.67 23.78
CA PRO A 23 8.87 10.98 23.57
C PRO A 23 7.60 10.85 22.72
N ARG A 24 6.56 10.21 23.29
CA ARG A 24 5.33 9.82 22.58
C ARG A 24 4.62 11.00 21.92
N HIS A 25 4.55 12.14 22.62
CA HIS A 25 3.89 13.35 22.12
C HIS A 25 4.62 13.98 20.93
N LEU A 26 5.95 14.01 20.98
CA LEU A 26 6.78 14.50 19.89
C LEU A 26 6.62 13.61 18.64
N LEU A 27 6.71 12.29 18.82
CA LEU A 27 6.51 11.31 17.75
C LEU A 27 5.12 11.49 17.11
N LEU A 28 4.06 11.48 17.92
CA LEU A 28 2.69 11.68 17.44
C LEU A 28 2.54 13.00 16.67
N SER A 29 3.11 14.10 17.18
CA SER A 29 3.06 15.41 16.52
C SER A 29 3.75 15.40 15.15
N MET A 30 4.91 14.75 15.04
CA MET A 30 5.62 14.59 13.77
C MET A 30 4.81 13.77 12.77
N PHE A 31 4.19 12.67 13.20
CA PHE A 31 3.30 11.87 12.34
C PHE A 31 2.10 12.68 11.87
N CYS A 32 1.35 13.31 12.79
CA CYS A 32 0.16 14.07 12.46
C CYS A 32 0.43 15.20 11.47
N ILE A 33 1.50 15.99 11.66
CA ILE A 33 1.86 17.06 10.71
C ILE A 33 2.27 16.46 9.37
N SER A 34 3.05 15.39 9.37
CA SER A 34 3.60 14.85 8.14
C SER A 34 2.56 14.16 7.26
N THR A 35 1.63 13.41 7.85
CA THR A 35 0.54 12.77 7.10
C THR A 35 -0.60 13.71 6.78
N SER A 36 -0.67 14.90 7.40
CA SER A 36 -1.65 15.92 7.03
C SER A 36 -1.14 16.98 6.06
N ALA A 37 0.19 17.14 5.92
CA ALA A 37 0.78 18.13 5.02
C ALA A 37 0.39 17.93 3.55
N CYS A 38 0.27 16.67 3.11
CA CYS A 38 -0.10 16.32 1.73
C CYS A 38 -1.50 16.80 1.32
N TRP A 39 -2.39 17.05 2.30
CA TRP A 39 -3.71 17.66 2.04
C TRP A 39 -3.62 19.13 1.64
N THR A 40 -2.54 19.82 2.01
CA THR A 40 -2.30 21.22 1.66
C THR A 40 -1.41 21.36 0.44
N ASP A 41 -0.33 20.58 0.38
CA ASP A 41 0.60 20.54 -0.73
C ASP A 41 0.95 19.07 -1.00
N PRO A 42 0.47 18.49 -2.12
CA PRO A 42 0.67 17.08 -2.42
C PRO A 42 2.15 16.70 -2.62
N LEU A 43 3.07 17.67 -2.70
CA LEU A 43 4.52 17.40 -2.77
C LEU A 43 5.17 17.32 -1.38
N GLN A 44 4.46 17.68 -0.31
CA GLN A 44 4.98 17.68 1.06
C GLN A 44 4.58 16.43 1.83
N PHE A 45 5.43 15.40 1.78
CA PHE A 45 5.26 14.13 2.50
C PHE A 45 5.98 14.06 3.86
N GLY A 46 6.45 15.21 4.37
CA GLY A 46 7.11 15.30 5.67
C GLY A 46 8.47 14.61 5.78
N LEU A 47 9.21 14.41 4.68
CA LEU A 47 10.48 13.67 4.66
C LEU A 47 11.50 14.10 5.74
N PRO A 48 11.69 15.41 6.05
CA PRO A 48 12.58 15.80 7.13
C PRO A 48 12.15 15.23 8.49
N PHE A 49 10.85 15.23 8.78
CA PHE A 49 10.31 14.64 10.00
C PHE A 49 10.37 13.11 9.99
N LEU A 50 10.26 12.47 8.82
CA LEU A 50 10.41 11.03 8.69
C LEU A 50 11.83 10.62 9.08
N LYS A 51 12.83 11.31 8.54
CA LYS A 51 14.24 11.09 8.87
C LYS A 51 14.51 11.21 10.38
N GLU A 52 13.93 12.23 11.00
CA GLU A 52 14.15 12.51 12.42
C GLU A 52 13.42 11.50 13.29
N THR A 53 12.20 11.11 12.90
CA THR A 53 11.44 10.02 13.53
C THR A 53 12.24 8.71 13.48
N LYS A 54 12.78 8.35 12.31
CA LYS A 54 13.61 7.14 12.13
C LYS A 54 14.85 7.17 13.03
N ALA A 55 15.53 8.30 13.13
CA ALA A 55 16.72 8.45 13.97
C ALA A 55 16.39 8.26 15.46
N ILE A 56 15.29 8.86 15.92
CA ILE A 56 14.78 8.69 17.29
C ILE A 56 14.46 7.23 17.54
N LEU A 57 13.59 6.62 16.73
CA LEU A 57 13.16 5.23 16.94
C LEU A 57 14.33 4.24 16.90
N LYS A 58 15.33 4.46 16.03
CA LYS A 58 16.55 3.63 15.99
C LYS A 58 17.28 3.64 17.34
N SER A 59 17.44 4.81 17.96
CA SER A 59 18.07 4.94 19.29
C SER A 59 17.28 4.18 20.37
N TYR A 60 15.95 4.38 20.43
CA TYR A 60 15.11 3.71 21.43
C TYR A 60 14.99 2.20 21.21
N ASN A 61 15.06 1.72 19.98
CA ASN A 61 15.11 0.28 19.70
C ASN A 61 16.40 -0.36 20.23
N GLN A 62 17.53 0.35 20.21
CA GLN A 62 18.80 -0.13 20.79
C GLN A 62 18.75 -0.19 22.33
N SER A 63 18.02 0.72 22.96
CA SER A 63 17.83 0.80 24.42
C SER A 63 16.50 0.20 24.92
N LYS A 64 15.79 -0.58 24.10
CA LYS A 64 14.42 -1.07 24.37
C LYS A 64 14.23 -1.71 25.75
N HIS A 65 15.24 -2.44 26.22
CA HIS A 65 15.20 -3.15 27.50
C HIS A 65 15.19 -2.24 28.73
N PHE A 66 15.55 -0.97 28.58
CA PHE A 66 15.46 0.03 29.65
C PHE A 66 14.11 0.74 29.71
N LEU A 67 13.21 0.46 28.76
CA LEU A 67 11.91 1.11 28.68
C LEU A 67 10.86 0.37 29.51
N SER A 68 9.91 1.11 30.04
CA SER A 68 8.68 0.56 30.64
C SER A 68 7.93 -0.31 29.63
N LYS A 69 7.10 -1.26 30.10
CA LYS A 69 6.29 -2.11 29.21
C LYS A 69 5.40 -1.26 28.28
N ASP A 70 4.77 -0.23 28.84
CA ASP A 70 3.95 0.72 28.08
C ASP A 70 4.76 1.45 27.00
N ASP A 71 6.01 1.86 27.29
CA ASP A 71 6.88 2.50 26.29
C ASP A 71 7.38 1.51 25.24
N GLN A 72 7.57 0.24 25.58
CA GLN A 72 7.90 -0.79 24.60
C GLN A 72 6.75 -1.03 23.63
N ASP A 73 5.51 -1.04 24.13
CA ASP A 73 4.31 -1.21 23.31
C ASP A 73 4.07 0.04 22.44
N ALA A 74 4.27 1.24 22.99
CA ALA A 74 4.25 2.49 22.21
C ALA A 74 5.38 2.55 21.16
N LEU A 75 6.58 2.08 21.49
CA LEU A 75 7.70 1.98 20.55
C LEU A 75 7.34 1.04 19.38
N LEU A 76 6.70 -0.10 19.66
CA LEU A 76 6.21 -1.01 18.63
C LEU A 76 5.15 -0.34 17.74
N PHE A 77 4.20 0.40 18.32
CA PHE A 77 3.21 1.19 17.59
C PHE A 77 3.88 2.19 16.62
N PHE A 78 4.85 2.98 17.11
CA PHE A 78 5.52 3.96 16.27
C PHE A 78 6.43 3.32 15.21
N ASN A 79 7.05 2.17 15.49
CA ASN A 79 7.79 1.41 14.48
C ASN A 79 6.87 0.98 13.32
N LYS A 80 5.69 0.42 13.62
CA LYS A 80 4.68 0.03 12.60
C LYS A 80 4.17 1.25 11.81
N SER A 81 3.95 2.37 12.50
CA SER A 81 3.54 3.63 11.88
C SER A 81 4.63 4.19 10.94
N THR A 82 5.89 4.21 11.38
CA THR A 82 7.03 4.67 10.57
C THR A 82 7.24 3.77 9.36
N LEU A 83 7.07 2.46 9.50
CA LEU A 83 7.16 1.52 8.38
C LEU A 83 6.18 1.89 7.26
N TYR A 84 4.90 2.06 7.61
CA TYR A 84 3.87 2.46 6.65
C TYR A 84 4.21 3.78 5.96
N TRP A 85 4.59 4.80 6.73
CA TRP A 85 4.90 6.12 6.19
C TRP A 85 6.14 6.11 5.28
N ASP A 86 7.21 5.41 5.69
CA ASP A 86 8.42 5.27 4.89
C ASP A 86 8.17 4.57 3.56
N MET A 87 7.42 3.48 3.60
CA MET A 87 7.03 2.75 2.42
C MET A 87 6.16 3.60 1.48
N LEU A 88 5.19 4.33 2.02
CA LEU A 88 4.37 5.27 1.25
C LEU A 88 5.23 6.32 0.54
N CYS A 89 6.13 6.99 1.26
CA CYS A 89 7.04 7.98 0.67
C CYS A 89 7.93 7.38 -0.43
N SER A 90 8.44 6.16 -0.21
CA SER A 90 9.29 5.46 -1.17
C SER A 90 8.54 5.14 -2.48
N THR A 91 7.26 4.76 -2.40
CA THR A 91 6.46 4.49 -3.61
C THR A 91 6.26 5.73 -4.48
N ILE A 92 6.12 6.92 -3.86
CA ILE A 92 5.88 8.19 -4.57
C ILE A 92 7.16 8.77 -5.18
N GLY A 93 8.34 8.24 -4.85
CA GLY A 93 9.61 8.68 -5.45
C GLY A 93 10.18 9.94 -4.81
N ALA A 94 9.80 10.22 -3.57
CA ALA A 94 10.59 11.09 -2.71
C ALA A 94 12.04 10.55 -2.69
N GLN A 95 12.98 11.38 -3.18
CA GLN A 95 14.42 11.15 -3.31
C GLN A 95 14.99 10.24 -2.20
N ASP A 96 15.95 9.38 -2.56
CA ASP A 96 16.74 8.50 -1.67
C ASP A 96 16.97 9.13 -0.29
N THR A 97 16.09 8.83 0.67
CA THR A 97 16.29 9.24 2.07
C THR A 97 17.27 8.30 2.79
N GLY A 98 17.91 7.39 2.05
CA GLY A 98 18.42 6.15 2.61
C GLY A 98 17.21 5.28 2.98
N ILE A 99 16.93 4.26 2.17
CA ILE A 99 16.08 3.16 2.58
C ILE A 99 16.57 2.75 3.98
N ILE A 100 15.70 2.69 5.00
CA ILE A 100 16.08 1.86 6.16
C ILE A 100 16.28 0.50 5.54
N ASP A 101 17.52 0.00 5.56
CA ASP A 101 17.85 -1.35 5.11
C ASP A 101 16.67 -2.25 5.50
N PRO A 102 15.99 -2.91 4.54
CA PRO A 102 14.86 -3.78 4.86
C PRO A 102 15.23 -4.78 5.94
N ILE A 103 16.53 -5.10 6.05
CA ILE A 103 17.17 -5.92 7.08
C ILE A 103 17.10 -5.30 8.49
N THR A 104 17.17 -3.97 8.67
CA THR A 104 17.07 -3.33 10.00
C THR A 104 15.62 -3.28 10.49
N THR A 105 14.67 -3.03 9.59
CA THR A 105 13.22 -3.11 9.91
C THR A 105 12.80 -4.56 10.14
N SER A 106 13.25 -5.48 9.28
CA SER A 106 12.99 -6.91 9.41
C SER A 106 13.69 -7.50 10.63
N SER A 107 14.88 -7.05 11.03
CA SER A 107 15.58 -7.53 12.24
C SER A 107 14.93 -7.03 13.54
N ALA A 108 14.35 -5.83 13.55
CA ALA A 108 13.51 -5.35 14.66
C ALA A 108 12.15 -6.06 14.75
N MET A 109 11.64 -6.59 13.62
CA MET A 109 10.33 -7.27 13.53
C MET A 109 10.42 -8.80 13.62
N SER A 110 11.54 -9.42 13.25
CA SER A 110 11.73 -10.89 13.20
C SER A 110 12.18 -11.49 14.53
N SER A 111 12.57 -10.67 15.51
CA SER A 111 13.13 -11.13 16.78
C SER A 111 12.13 -11.22 17.94
N GLN A 112 10.83 -11.06 17.68
CA GLN A 112 9.78 -11.33 18.67
C GLN A 112 8.79 -12.35 18.11
N PRO A 113 8.70 -13.56 18.70
CA PRO A 113 7.62 -14.47 18.39
C PRO A 113 6.30 -13.80 18.76
N TRP A 114 5.30 -13.99 17.89
CA TRP A 114 3.92 -13.55 18.00
C TRP A 114 3.37 -13.65 19.42
N SER A 115 3.56 -12.61 20.22
CA SER A 115 3.06 -12.54 21.58
C SER A 115 1.77 -11.74 21.56
N SER A 116 0.69 -12.51 21.44
CA SER A 116 -0.53 -12.39 22.24
C SER A 116 -1.14 -10.99 22.41
N GLN A 117 -2.32 -10.78 21.80
CA GLN A 117 -3.21 -9.61 21.95
C GLN A 117 -2.67 -8.28 21.39
N GLY A 118 -2.98 -7.97 20.12
CA GLY A 118 -2.79 -6.60 19.59
C GLY A 118 -2.34 -6.47 18.14
N ASN A 119 -2.90 -7.27 17.22
CA ASN A 119 -2.55 -7.19 15.79
C ASN A 119 -3.23 -6.05 15.04
N LEU A 120 -4.12 -5.30 15.69
CA LEU A 120 -4.78 -4.14 15.09
C LEU A 120 -3.88 -2.91 15.22
N HIS A 121 -3.57 -2.31 14.07
CA HIS A 121 -2.84 -1.06 14.01
C HIS A 121 -3.53 -0.09 13.03
N PRO A 122 -3.75 1.19 13.38
CA PRO A 122 -4.51 2.12 12.56
C PRO A 122 -4.00 2.29 11.13
N TRP A 123 -2.69 2.11 10.91
CA TRP A 123 -2.07 2.33 9.59
C TRP A 123 -1.72 1.05 8.85
N THR A 124 -1.58 -0.07 9.56
CA THR A 124 -1.17 -1.35 8.96
C THR A 124 -2.24 -2.42 9.08
N GLY A 125 -3.41 -2.08 9.63
CA GLY A 125 -4.58 -2.94 9.73
C GLY A 125 -4.33 -4.15 10.60
N VAL A 126 -4.81 -5.30 10.15
CA VAL A 126 -4.71 -6.60 10.84
C VAL A 126 -3.41 -7.36 10.55
N SER A 127 -2.63 -6.93 9.55
CA SER A 127 -1.35 -7.56 9.19
C SER A 127 -0.37 -6.53 8.64
N THR A 128 0.68 -6.28 9.42
CA THR A 128 1.78 -5.41 9.00
C THR A 128 2.63 -6.07 7.91
N GLU A 129 2.67 -7.39 7.90
CA GLU A 129 3.43 -8.22 6.96
C GLU A 129 2.82 -8.17 5.56
N ILE A 130 1.49 -8.24 5.44
CA ILE A 130 0.83 -8.07 4.14
C ILE A 130 1.11 -6.66 3.58
N MET A 131 1.07 -5.63 4.42
CA MET A 131 1.44 -4.27 4.01
C MET A 131 2.89 -4.20 3.54
N GLU A 132 3.82 -4.79 4.28
CA GLU A 132 5.23 -4.88 3.89
C GLU A 132 5.41 -5.59 2.54
N LEU A 133 4.80 -6.76 2.37
CA LEU A 133 4.87 -7.53 1.12
C LEU A 133 4.31 -6.73 -0.06
N PHE A 134 3.20 -6.02 0.15
CA PHE A 134 2.61 -5.14 -0.86
C PHE A 134 3.56 -4.03 -1.28
N PHE A 135 4.13 -3.28 -0.32
CA PHE A 135 5.03 -2.18 -0.63
C PHE A 135 6.35 -2.65 -1.24
N ARG A 136 6.94 -3.75 -0.75
CA ARG A 136 8.13 -4.36 -1.34
C ARG A 136 7.88 -4.78 -2.79
N SER A 137 6.71 -5.36 -3.08
CA SER A 137 6.32 -5.73 -4.45
C SER A 137 6.25 -4.50 -5.36
N ILE A 138 5.62 -3.41 -4.92
CA ILE A 138 5.55 -2.17 -5.70
C ILE A 138 6.94 -1.56 -5.94
N LEU A 139 7.77 -1.48 -4.90
CA LEU A 139 9.11 -0.91 -5.01
C LEU A 139 10.01 -1.72 -5.95
N LEU A 140 9.94 -3.06 -5.86
CA LEU A 140 10.62 -3.95 -6.79
C LEU A 140 10.16 -3.71 -8.23
N CYS A 141 8.84 -3.69 -8.46
CA CYS A 141 8.26 -3.43 -9.77
C CYS A 141 8.73 -2.06 -10.33
N LYS A 142 8.71 -1.02 -9.49
CA LYS A 142 9.17 0.32 -9.86
C LYS A 142 10.64 0.36 -10.23
N GLY A 143 11.50 -0.25 -9.41
CA GLY A 143 12.94 -0.32 -9.65
C GLY A 143 13.27 -1.08 -10.94
N PHE A 144 12.63 -2.23 -11.16
CA PHE A 144 12.79 -3.03 -12.38
C PHE A 144 12.36 -2.25 -13.63
N ARG A 145 11.18 -1.62 -13.58
CA ARG A 145 10.64 -0.81 -14.68
C ARG A 145 11.55 0.37 -15.01
N ALA A 146 12.00 1.13 -14.00
CA ALA A 146 12.89 2.28 -14.18
C ALA A 146 14.18 1.87 -14.90
N ARG A 147 14.80 0.76 -14.47
CA ARG A 147 16.00 0.20 -15.13
C ARG A 147 15.74 -0.18 -16.57
N MET A 148 14.64 -0.90 -16.84
CA MET A 148 14.29 -1.33 -18.20
C MET A 148 14.00 -0.15 -19.15
N THR A 149 13.45 0.96 -18.64
CA THR A 149 13.19 2.15 -19.46
C THR A 149 14.42 3.03 -19.69
N GLN A 150 15.36 3.07 -18.73
CA GLN A 150 16.52 3.96 -18.80
C GLN A 150 17.72 3.30 -19.50
N ASP A 151 17.93 2.00 -19.32
CA ASP A 151 19.12 1.31 -19.82
C ASP A 151 18.91 0.77 -21.24
N HIS A 152 19.24 1.59 -22.24
CA HIS A 152 19.23 1.19 -23.65
C HIS A 152 20.43 0.30 -24.00
N ARG A 153 21.42 0.16 -23.11
CA ARG A 153 22.63 -0.65 -23.31
C ARG A 153 22.63 -1.82 -22.34
N GLN A 154 22.19 -2.99 -22.82
CA GLN A 154 22.26 -4.24 -22.06
C GLN A 154 23.69 -4.52 -21.61
N SER A 155 23.98 -4.21 -20.34
CA SER A 155 25.27 -4.45 -19.71
C SER A 155 25.19 -5.72 -18.87
N SER A 156 26.32 -6.37 -18.62
CA SER A 156 26.38 -7.52 -17.70
C SER A 156 25.82 -7.17 -16.30
N ARG A 157 26.01 -5.92 -15.86
CA ARG A 157 25.47 -5.41 -14.58
C ARG A 157 23.95 -5.29 -14.59
N SER A 158 23.35 -4.77 -15.67
CA SER A 158 21.89 -4.64 -15.76
C SER A 158 21.21 -6.00 -15.92
N LEU A 159 21.83 -6.95 -16.63
CA LEU A 159 21.35 -8.33 -16.66
C LEU A 159 21.40 -8.98 -15.26
N GLN A 160 22.50 -8.82 -14.53
CA GLN A 160 22.62 -9.36 -13.18
C GLN A 160 21.58 -8.77 -12.21
N ALA A 161 21.31 -7.46 -12.32
CA ALA A 161 20.27 -6.80 -11.54
C ALA A 161 18.87 -7.36 -11.88
N ALA A 162 18.54 -7.49 -13.17
CA ALA A 162 17.26 -8.05 -13.60
C ALA A 162 17.05 -9.49 -13.10
N LEU A 163 18.10 -10.33 -13.12
CA LEU A 163 18.02 -11.69 -12.58
C LEU A 163 17.78 -11.71 -11.06
N ARG A 164 18.37 -10.77 -10.31
CA ARG A 164 18.09 -10.60 -8.87
C ARG A 164 16.64 -10.18 -8.64
N ASP A 165 16.14 -9.24 -9.42
CA ASP A 165 14.76 -8.77 -9.31
C ASP A 165 13.76 -9.90 -9.59
N ILE A 166 14.00 -10.71 -10.61
CA ILE A 166 13.16 -11.87 -10.94
C ILE A 166 13.17 -12.90 -9.80
N LYS A 167 14.32 -13.12 -9.17
CA LYS A 167 14.43 -14.01 -8.01
C LYS A 167 13.62 -13.46 -6.83
N GLU A 168 13.79 -12.18 -6.50
CA GLU A 168 13.04 -11.54 -5.41
C GLU A 168 11.53 -11.54 -5.69
N ALA A 169 11.10 -11.31 -6.94
CA ALA A 169 9.70 -11.36 -7.34
C ALA A 169 9.07 -12.74 -7.09
N ARG A 170 9.81 -13.82 -7.36
CA ARG A 170 9.36 -15.20 -7.07
C ARG A 170 9.23 -15.44 -5.57
N GLU A 171 10.20 -14.97 -4.78
CA GLU A 171 10.16 -15.09 -3.32
C GLU A 171 8.98 -14.33 -2.72
N LEU A 172 8.79 -13.06 -3.12
CA LEU A 172 7.66 -12.24 -2.69
C LEU A 172 6.32 -12.87 -3.07
N HIS A 173 6.21 -13.41 -4.28
CA HIS A 173 5.01 -14.09 -4.75
C HIS A 173 4.69 -15.34 -3.92
N GLN A 174 5.70 -16.14 -3.61
CA GLN A 174 5.52 -17.32 -2.76
C GLN A 174 5.13 -16.95 -1.32
N CYS A 175 5.73 -15.89 -0.77
CA CYS A 175 5.35 -15.34 0.53
C CYS A 175 3.89 -14.87 0.52
N LEU A 176 3.47 -14.10 -0.49
CA LEU A 176 2.07 -13.63 -0.63
C LEU A 176 1.05 -14.77 -0.75
N LYS A 177 1.42 -15.89 -1.36
CA LYS A 177 0.55 -17.07 -1.46
C LYS A 177 0.42 -17.84 -0.15
N SER A 178 1.51 -17.95 0.59
CA SER A 178 1.59 -18.79 1.80
C SER A 178 1.25 -18.05 3.08
N PHE A 179 1.35 -16.72 3.09
CA PHE A 179 1.13 -15.92 4.28
C PHE A 179 -0.35 -15.95 4.71
N PRO A 180 -0.66 -16.41 5.94
CA PRO A 180 -2.03 -16.47 6.42
C PRO A 180 -2.49 -15.09 6.92
N ILE A 181 -3.57 -14.58 6.34
CA ILE A 181 -4.28 -13.44 6.93
C ILE A 181 -5.04 -13.92 8.17
N PRO A 182 -4.93 -13.25 9.34
CA PRO A 182 -5.63 -13.67 10.54
C PRO A 182 -7.14 -13.77 10.32
N ALA A 183 -7.73 -14.89 10.72
CA ALA A 183 -9.18 -15.06 10.73
C ALA A 183 -9.84 -14.08 11.72
N GLU A 184 -11.06 -13.67 11.42
CA GLU A 184 -11.82 -12.68 12.19
C GLU A 184 -11.95 -13.02 13.68
N GLN A 185 -12.04 -14.31 14.01
CA GLN A 185 -12.13 -14.80 15.39
C GLN A 185 -10.85 -14.56 16.22
N HIS A 186 -9.71 -14.38 15.57
CA HIS A 186 -8.41 -14.14 16.22
C HIS A 186 -8.06 -12.64 16.29
N ILE A 187 -8.94 -11.77 15.81
CA ILE A 187 -8.76 -10.32 15.79
C ILE A 187 -9.57 -9.71 16.94
N CYS A 188 -8.93 -8.84 17.72
CA CYS A 188 -9.58 -8.08 18.77
C CYS A 188 -10.68 -7.18 18.18
N ASP A 189 -11.65 -6.78 18.98
CA ASP A 189 -12.65 -5.81 18.53
C ASP A 189 -11.96 -4.48 18.18
N THR A 190 -12.41 -3.82 17.11
CA THR A 190 -11.94 -2.49 16.73
C THR A 190 -12.53 -1.42 17.63
N GLY A 191 -13.67 -1.70 18.28
CA GLY A 191 -14.42 -0.73 19.08
C GLY A 191 -15.08 0.36 18.22
N ASP A 192 -15.06 0.21 16.89
CA ASP A 192 -15.66 1.12 15.93
C ASP A 192 -16.67 0.35 15.05
N MET A 193 -17.94 0.71 15.20
CA MET A 193 -19.04 0.12 14.43
C MET A 193 -18.97 0.44 12.93
N LEU A 194 -18.28 1.52 12.54
CA LEU A 194 -18.08 1.88 11.14
C LEU A 194 -16.94 1.07 10.51
N THR A 195 -16.02 0.58 11.33
CA THR A 195 -14.83 -0.18 10.92
C THR A 195 -14.79 -1.53 11.64
N PRO A 196 -15.74 -2.44 11.40
CA PRO A 196 -15.68 -3.79 11.94
C PRO A 196 -14.41 -4.52 11.47
N LYS A 197 -13.91 -5.43 12.29
CA LYS A 197 -12.72 -6.26 12.00
C LYS A 197 -12.78 -6.97 10.64
N GLN A 198 -13.96 -7.34 10.16
CA GLN A 198 -14.15 -7.94 8.84
C GLN A 198 -13.66 -7.03 7.71
N HIS A 199 -13.89 -5.72 7.78
CA HIS A 199 -13.39 -4.77 6.78
C HIS A 199 -11.86 -4.75 6.75
N LEU A 200 -11.21 -4.84 7.91
CA LEU A 200 -9.75 -4.84 7.99
C LEU A 200 -9.14 -6.13 7.40
N VAL A 201 -9.77 -7.28 7.61
CA VAL A 201 -9.38 -8.55 6.95
C VAL A 201 -9.54 -8.45 5.44
N GLN A 202 -10.65 -7.88 4.98
CA GLN A 202 -10.91 -7.65 3.56
C GLN A 202 -9.88 -6.70 2.92
N ILE A 203 -9.51 -5.62 3.62
CA ILE A 203 -8.45 -4.68 3.16
C ILE A 203 -7.10 -5.41 3.06
N ALA A 204 -6.73 -6.22 4.05
CA ALA A 204 -5.50 -7.01 3.97
C ALA A 204 -5.52 -7.94 2.74
N GLU A 205 -6.63 -8.61 2.46
CA GLU A 205 -6.78 -9.44 1.26
C GLU A 205 -6.67 -8.61 -0.03
N ALA A 206 -7.26 -7.41 -0.07
CA ALA A 206 -7.13 -6.51 -1.22
C ALA A 206 -5.66 -6.11 -1.47
N TYR A 207 -4.90 -5.79 -0.42
CA TYR A 207 -3.46 -5.51 -0.55
C TYR A 207 -2.66 -6.72 -1.05
N ARG A 208 -2.97 -7.93 -0.57
CA ARG A 208 -2.36 -9.17 -1.04
C ARG A 208 -2.59 -9.39 -2.53
N LEU A 209 -3.84 -9.24 -2.98
CA LEU A 209 -4.21 -9.39 -4.39
C LEU A 209 -3.58 -8.30 -5.27
N ALA A 210 -3.51 -7.06 -4.78
CA ALA A 210 -2.88 -5.95 -5.48
C ALA A 210 -1.37 -6.18 -5.66
N ALA A 211 -0.68 -6.67 -4.61
CA ALA A 211 0.72 -7.05 -4.68
C ALA A 211 0.97 -8.12 -5.75
N MET A 212 0.14 -9.17 -5.77
CA MET A 212 0.21 -10.23 -6.79
C MET A 212 -0.05 -9.67 -8.20
N ALA A 213 -1.04 -8.79 -8.37
CA ALA A 213 -1.35 -8.17 -9.65
C ALA A 213 -0.15 -7.36 -10.18
N HIS A 214 0.52 -6.59 -9.32
CA HIS A 214 1.73 -5.85 -9.69
C HIS A 214 2.87 -6.78 -10.13
N LEU A 215 3.13 -7.85 -9.38
CA LEU A 215 4.17 -8.83 -9.72
C LEU A 215 3.88 -9.51 -11.06
N TYR A 216 2.65 -9.99 -11.29
CA TYR A 216 2.28 -10.64 -12.55
C TYR A 216 2.33 -9.67 -13.74
N GLN A 217 2.00 -8.41 -13.52
CA GLN A 217 2.05 -7.39 -14.57
C GLN A 217 3.48 -7.01 -14.95
N THR A 218 4.39 -6.92 -13.97
CA THR A 218 5.79 -6.55 -14.23
C THR A 218 6.63 -7.73 -14.70
N PHE A 219 6.40 -8.92 -14.15
CA PHE A 219 7.17 -10.14 -14.42
C PHE A 219 6.29 -11.18 -15.12
N SER A 220 6.15 -11.07 -16.44
CA SER A 220 5.31 -11.98 -17.25
C SER A 220 5.69 -13.45 -17.09
N ASP A 221 6.98 -13.74 -16.91
CA ASP A 221 7.47 -15.11 -16.70
C ASP A 221 6.90 -15.74 -15.44
N LEU A 222 6.76 -14.95 -14.36
CA LEU A 222 6.16 -15.42 -13.12
C LEU A 222 4.69 -15.81 -13.33
N ARG A 223 3.96 -15.00 -14.09
CA ARG A 223 2.56 -15.28 -14.47
C ARG A 223 2.45 -16.56 -15.28
N ASN A 224 3.32 -16.74 -16.27
CA ASN A 224 3.33 -17.90 -17.17
C ASN A 224 3.72 -19.18 -16.42
N GLN A 225 4.75 -19.13 -15.56
CA GLN A 225 5.17 -20.26 -14.72
C GLN A 225 4.05 -20.74 -13.81
N ASP A 226 3.35 -19.80 -13.18
CA ASP A 226 2.22 -20.10 -12.29
C ASP A 226 1.00 -20.68 -13.04
N THR A 227 0.80 -20.29 -14.30
CA THR A 227 -0.19 -20.92 -15.19
C THR A 227 0.16 -22.38 -15.47
N LEU A 228 1.42 -22.65 -15.84
CA LEU A 228 1.89 -24.00 -16.12
C LEU A 228 1.81 -24.92 -14.89
N GLN A 229 2.19 -24.41 -13.71
CA GLN A 229 2.17 -25.20 -12.47
C GLN A 229 0.77 -25.59 -12.02
N ASN A 230 -0.24 -24.75 -12.27
CA ASN A 230 -1.61 -24.98 -11.82
C ASN A 230 -2.55 -25.48 -12.94
N GLY A 231 -2.04 -25.72 -14.15
CA GLY A 231 -2.82 -26.23 -15.28
C GLY A 231 -3.89 -25.27 -15.82
N TYR A 232 -3.67 -23.96 -15.70
CA TYR A 232 -4.59 -22.95 -16.24
C TYR A 232 -4.44 -22.81 -17.77
N ASP A 233 -5.50 -22.39 -18.46
CA ASP A 233 -5.44 -22.07 -19.90
C ASP A 233 -4.49 -20.88 -20.13
N PRO A 234 -3.56 -20.94 -21.11
CA PRO A 234 -2.73 -19.81 -21.52
C PRO A 234 -3.52 -18.52 -21.79
N VAL A 235 -4.74 -18.62 -22.31
CA VAL A 235 -5.63 -17.47 -22.56
C VAL A 235 -6.07 -16.84 -21.23
N ASP A 236 -6.38 -17.65 -20.22
CA ASP A 236 -6.76 -17.16 -18.87
C ASP A 236 -5.57 -16.51 -18.15
N ALA A 237 -4.33 -16.93 -18.48
CA ALA A 237 -3.11 -16.33 -17.92
C ALA A 237 -3.00 -14.84 -18.29
N GLU A 238 -3.41 -14.46 -19.50
CA GLU A 238 -3.35 -13.06 -19.96
C GLU A 238 -4.30 -12.16 -19.17
N TYR A 239 -5.45 -12.69 -18.76
CA TYR A 239 -6.46 -11.96 -18.00
C TYR A 239 -6.25 -12.02 -16.48
N ARG A 240 -5.25 -12.74 -15.97
CA ARG A 240 -5.02 -12.89 -14.52
C ARG A 240 -4.91 -11.56 -13.77
N VAL A 241 -4.25 -10.55 -14.34
CA VAL A 241 -4.13 -9.22 -13.73
C VAL A 241 -5.50 -8.53 -13.66
N LEU A 242 -6.30 -8.65 -14.72
CA LEU A 242 -7.66 -8.13 -14.78
C LEU A 242 -8.56 -8.82 -13.75
N ASP A 243 -8.51 -10.15 -13.66
CA ASP A 243 -9.31 -10.92 -12.71
C ASP A 243 -8.98 -10.59 -11.26
N LEU A 244 -7.70 -10.37 -10.95
CA LEU A 244 -7.28 -9.87 -9.64
C LEU A 244 -7.83 -8.46 -9.39
N GLY A 245 -7.78 -7.57 -10.39
CA GLY A 245 -8.38 -6.23 -10.31
C GLY A 245 -9.87 -6.27 -10.01
N LEU A 246 -10.63 -7.11 -10.71
CA LEU A 246 -12.07 -7.29 -10.48
C LEU A 246 -12.36 -7.90 -9.11
N LYS A 247 -11.54 -8.84 -8.62
CA LYS A 247 -11.65 -9.36 -7.25
C LYS A 247 -11.41 -8.28 -6.20
N ILE A 248 -10.43 -7.40 -6.41
CA ILE A 248 -10.18 -6.25 -5.51
C ILE A 248 -11.39 -5.33 -5.50
N ILE A 249 -11.98 -5.02 -6.65
CA ILE A 249 -13.19 -4.17 -6.72
C ILE A 249 -14.34 -4.79 -5.94
N ARG A 250 -14.62 -6.10 -6.13
CA ARG A 250 -15.65 -6.83 -5.36
C ARG A 250 -15.38 -6.88 -3.86
N ILE A 251 -14.13 -6.79 -3.43
CA ILE A 251 -13.78 -6.64 -2.02
C ILE A 251 -14.13 -5.22 -1.56
N LEU A 252 -13.71 -4.20 -2.30
CA LEU A 252 -13.94 -2.79 -1.95
C LEU A 252 -15.43 -2.41 -1.95
N GLU A 253 -16.26 -3.04 -2.80
CA GLU A 253 -17.72 -2.89 -2.81
C GLU A 253 -18.36 -3.27 -1.47
N LYS A 254 -17.77 -4.21 -0.74
CA LYS A 254 -18.26 -4.66 0.58
C LYS A 254 -17.89 -3.70 1.71
N ILE A 255 -17.01 -2.74 1.45
CA ILE A 255 -16.45 -1.86 2.47
C ILE A 255 -16.98 -0.44 2.25
N PRO A 256 -17.88 0.06 3.11
CA PRO A 256 -18.37 1.43 3.03
C PRO A 256 -17.22 2.45 3.12
N LEU A 257 -17.36 3.61 2.47
CA LEU A 257 -16.39 4.71 2.61
C LEU A 257 -16.25 5.16 4.07
N ALA A 258 -17.34 5.08 4.84
CA ALA A 258 -17.37 5.40 6.26
C ALA A 258 -16.43 4.51 7.11
N SER A 259 -16.04 3.33 6.61
CA SER A 259 -15.05 2.48 7.28
C SER A 259 -13.62 3.02 7.20
N ALA A 260 -13.39 4.09 6.42
CA ALA A 260 -12.10 4.75 6.29
C ALA A 260 -12.12 6.20 6.80
N ASP A 261 -13.28 6.73 7.20
CA ASP A 261 -13.44 8.15 7.49
C ASP A 261 -14.18 8.40 8.82
N LEU A 262 -13.57 9.26 9.64
CA LEU A 262 -14.04 9.65 10.95
C LEU A 262 -15.12 10.74 10.80
N ARG A 263 -16.29 10.40 10.24
CA ARG A 263 -17.52 11.21 10.29
C ARG A 263 -18.72 10.45 9.73
N GLY A 264 -19.80 10.38 10.51
CA GLY A 264 -21.06 9.76 10.12
C GLY A 264 -22.00 10.69 9.35
N ALA A 265 -22.71 10.12 8.36
CA ALA A 265 -24.15 10.24 8.03
C ALA A 265 -24.39 9.81 6.54
N PRO A 266 -25.63 9.57 6.08
CA PRO A 266 -26.26 8.25 5.99
C PRO A 266 -26.36 7.66 4.56
N LEU A 267 -26.42 6.33 4.53
CA LEU A 267 -27.02 5.40 3.55
C LEU A 267 -27.53 5.98 2.22
N HIS A 268 -26.95 5.49 1.12
CA HIS A 268 -27.62 5.37 -0.17
C HIS A 268 -27.82 3.88 -0.51
N ASP A 269 -29.07 3.54 -0.84
CA ASP A 269 -29.61 2.24 -1.22
C ASP A 269 -29.03 1.75 -2.57
N PRO A 270 -28.50 0.52 -2.71
CA PRO A 270 -28.17 -0.04 -4.00
C PRO A 270 -29.28 -1.00 -4.45
N GLN A 271 -30.29 -0.47 -5.15
CA GLN A 271 -31.03 -1.29 -6.10
C GLN A 271 -30.25 -1.31 -7.42
N PHE A 272 -29.57 -2.42 -7.70
CA PHE A 272 -29.12 -2.73 -9.05
C PHE A 272 -29.71 -4.06 -9.48
N GLN A 273 -30.66 -3.97 -10.42
CA GLN A 273 -31.34 -5.09 -11.05
C GLN A 273 -30.43 -5.76 -12.09
N ASP A 274 -30.42 -7.09 -12.03
CA ASP A 274 -29.86 -7.99 -13.04
C ASP A 274 -30.55 -7.82 -14.40
N ILE A 275 -29.77 -7.85 -15.48
CA ILE A 275 -30.28 -8.14 -16.83
C ILE A 275 -29.45 -9.25 -17.48
N HIS A 276 -30.18 -10.28 -17.93
CA HIS A 276 -29.72 -11.55 -18.45
C HIS A 276 -29.11 -11.52 -19.87
N HIS A 277 -28.05 -12.32 -20.01
CA HIS A 277 -27.65 -13.27 -21.07
C HIS A 277 -27.72 -12.96 -22.59
N ASN A 278 -26.64 -13.33 -23.29
CA ASN A 278 -26.68 -13.94 -24.62
C ASN A 278 -25.48 -13.81 -25.61
N THR A 279 -24.35 -13.11 -25.35
CA THR A 279 -23.19 -13.06 -26.30
C THR A 279 -21.83 -13.03 -25.57
N LEU A 280 -21.61 -14.01 -24.70
CA LEU A 280 -21.30 -13.73 -23.28
C LEU A 280 -19.85 -13.47 -22.84
N GLY A 281 -18.81 -13.92 -23.54
CA GLY A 281 -17.46 -13.93 -22.94
C GLY A 281 -16.76 -12.57 -22.92
N ALA A 282 -16.68 -11.92 -24.08
CA ALA A 282 -16.04 -10.62 -24.24
C ALA A 282 -16.94 -9.46 -23.77
N THR A 283 -18.26 -9.59 -23.96
CA THR A 283 -19.25 -8.61 -23.50
C THR A 283 -19.34 -8.58 -21.98
N LYS A 284 -19.39 -9.74 -21.31
CA LYS A 284 -19.43 -9.81 -19.84
C LYS A 284 -18.21 -9.15 -19.20
N ARG A 285 -17.00 -9.43 -19.70
CA ARG A 285 -15.79 -8.78 -19.18
C ARG A 285 -15.77 -7.28 -19.44
N SER A 286 -16.20 -6.82 -20.61
CA SER A 286 -16.34 -5.39 -20.91
C SER A 286 -17.36 -4.71 -19.99
N THR A 287 -18.47 -5.37 -19.67
CA THR A 287 -19.47 -4.91 -18.70
C THR A 287 -18.88 -4.86 -17.29
N GLU A 288 -18.21 -5.91 -16.83
CA GLU A 288 -17.56 -5.95 -15.50
C GLU A 288 -16.48 -4.86 -15.37
N ILE A 289 -15.68 -4.62 -16.42
CA ILE A 289 -14.71 -3.52 -16.46
C ILE A 289 -15.41 -2.17 -16.34
N SER A 290 -16.47 -1.95 -17.13
CA SER A 290 -17.22 -0.68 -17.12
C SER A 290 -17.85 -0.41 -15.74
N GLN A 291 -18.49 -1.42 -15.14
CA GLN A 291 -19.05 -1.35 -13.79
C GLN A 291 -17.97 -1.07 -12.75
N GLY A 292 -16.84 -1.78 -12.81
CA GLY A 292 -15.74 -1.56 -11.89
C GLY A 292 -15.13 -0.16 -11.98
N ARG A 293 -14.99 0.39 -13.20
CA ARG A 293 -14.52 1.77 -13.42
C ARG A 293 -15.51 2.80 -12.86
N GLN A 294 -16.80 2.58 -13.09
CA GLN A 294 -17.85 3.44 -12.56
C GLN A 294 -17.81 3.46 -11.02
N PHE A 295 -17.75 2.28 -10.38
CA PHE A 295 -17.62 2.17 -8.93
C PHE A 295 -16.42 2.97 -8.39
N VAL A 296 -15.24 2.83 -9.00
CA VAL A 296 -14.03 3.56 -8.58
C VAL A 296 -14.22 5.08 -8.71
N LEU A 297 -14.77 5.57 -9.83
CA LEU A 297 -14.98 7.00 -10.06
C LEU A 297 -16.04 7.59 -9.13
N GLU A 298 -17.11 6.86 -8.83
CA GLU A 298 -18.14 7.28 -7.87
C GLU A 298 -17.53 7.43 -6.48
N ARG A 299 -16.76 6.43 -6.02
CA ARG A 299 -16.05 6.47 -4.73
C ARG A 299 -15.09 7.65 -4.64
N LEU A 300 -14.29 7.88 -5.67
CA LEU A 300 -13.39 9.04 -5.73
C LEU A 300 -14.15 10.36 -5.74
N SER A 301 -15.33 10.43 -6.37
CA SER A 301 -16.14 11.66 -6.38
C SER A 301 -16.75 11.96 -5.02
N ILE A 302 -17.17 10.93 -4.26
CA ILE A 302 -17.61 11.10 -2.87
C ILE A 302 -16.45 11.61 -2.00
N LEU A 303 -15.25 11.03 -2.16
CA LEU A 303 -14.05 11.50 -1.46
C LEU A 303 -13.68 12.94 -1.83
N GLU A 304 -13.80 13.33 -3.10
CA GLU A 304 -13.55 14.70 -3.56
C GLU A 304 -14.50 15.71 -2.91
N SER A 305 -15.74 15.30 -2.61
CA SER A 305 -16.72 16.15 -1.91
C SER A 305 -16.46 16.27 -0.40
N SER A 306 -15.77 15.31 0.19
CA SER A 306 -15.57 15.19 1.64
C SER A 306 -14.17 15.64 2.11
N LEU A 307 -13.18 15.59 1.21
CA LEU A 307 -11.77 15.88 1.48
C LEU A 307 -11.27 17.04 0.61
N PRO A 308 -10.09 17.62 0.91
CA PRO A 308 -9.48 18.60 0.02
C PRO A 308 -9.41 18.07 -1.43
N PRO A 309 -10.03 18.76 -2.40
CA PRO A 309 -10.35 18.15 -3.70
C PRO A 309 -9.12 17.97 -4.59
N LYS A 310 -8.06 18.78 -4.40
CA LYS A 310 -6.90 18.79 -5.29
C LYS A 310 -6.19 17.43 -5.36
N PRO A 311 -5.79 16.78 -4.25
CA PRO A 311 -5.23 15.42 -4.29
C PRO A 311 -6.17 14.40 -4.96
N ILE A 312 -7.48 14.48 -4.70
CA ILE A 312 -8.44 13.51 -5.23
C ILE A 312 -8.62 13.67 -6.75
N ARG A 313 -8.62 14.91 -7.26
CA ARG A 313 -8.65 15.18 -8.71
C ARG A 313 -7.44 14.59 -9.43
N VAL A 314 -6.24 14.73 -8.85
CA VAL A 314 -5.01 14.13 -9.41
C VAL A 314 -5.14 12.61 -9.49
N VAL A 315 -5.69 11.97 -8.45
CA VAL A 315 -5.94 10.51 -8.47
C VAL A 315 -6.96 10.13 -9.54
N LYS A 316 -8.06 10.89 -9.70
CA LYS A 316 -9.07 10.66 -10.75
C LYS A 316 -8.45 10.76 -12.15
N GLU A 317 -7.66 11.80 -12.41
CA GLU A 317 -6.97 11.99 -13.68
C GLU A 317 -5.97 10.85 -13.96
N LEU A 318 -5.21 10.44 -12.94
CA LEU A 318 -4.27 9.32 -13.04
C LEU A 318 -4.99 8.01 -13.41
N VAL A 319 -6.05 7.62 -12.70
CA VAL A 319 -6.75 6.35 -13.00
C VAL A 319 -7.39 6.37 -14.38
N GLN A 320 -7.98 7.49 -14.80
CA GLN A 320 -8.55 7.65 -16.13
C GLN A 320 -7.48 7.57 -17.23
N THR A 321 -6.32 8.19 -17.02
CA THR A 321 -5.18 8.15 -17.94
C THR A 321 -4.63 6.74 -18.07
N VAL A 322 -4.49 6.03 -16.94
CA VAL A 322 -4.08 4.63 -16.91
C VAL A 322 -5.06 3.75 -17.70
N TRP A 323 -6.37 3.92 -17.50
CA TRP A 323 -7.40 3.18 -18.25
C TRP A 323 -7.36 3.47 -19.74
N ALA A 324 -7.30 4.74 -20.14
CA ALA A 324 -7.21 5.13 -21.55
C ALA A 324 -5.99 4.52 -22.23
N ALA A 325 -4.84 4.51 -21.55
CA ALA A 325 -3.62 3.92 -22.08
C ALA A 325 -3.71 2.39 -22.25
N TYR A 326 -4.40 1.68 -21.34
CA TYR A 326 -4.64 0.24 -21.51
C TYR A 326 -5.69 -0.08 -22.59
N ASP A 327 -6.72 0.76 -22.76
CA ASP A 327 -7.76 0.55 -23.77
C ASP A 327 -7.21 0.66 -25.21
N VAL A 328 -6.26 1.57 -25.44
CA VAL A 328 -5.60 1.76 -26.74
C VAL A 328 -4.69 0.58 -27.11
N GLN A 329 -4.05 -0.04 -26.11
CA GLN A 329 -2.98 -1.01 -26.35
C GLN A 329 -3.48 -2.41 -26.74
N GLY A 330 -4.73 -2.74 -26.43
CA GLY A 330 -5.28 -4.09 -26.63
C GLY A 330 -4.63 -5.14 -25.71
N ALA A 331 -5.27 -6.29 -25.55
CA ALA A 331 -4.69 -7.39 -24.77
C ALA A 331 -3.45 -7.96 -25.51
N GLY A 332 -2.30 -8.08 -24.81
CA GLY A 332 -1.12 -8.81 -25.29
C GLY A 332 0.13 -8.00 -25.60
N VAL A 333 0.06 -6.66 -25.73
CA VAL A 333 1.24 -5.82 -26.00
C VAL A 333 1.69 -5.10 -24.72
N SER A 334 2.72 -5.61 -24.02
CA SER A 334 3.14 -5.09 -22.71
C SER A 334 4.05 -3.84 -22.81
N GLN A 335 3.64 -2.78 -23.51
CA GLN A 335 4.42 -1.52 -23.52
C GLN A 335 3.96 -0.52 -22.44
N VAL A 336 2.67 -0.47 -22.12
CA VAL A 336 2.13 0.44 -21.09
C VAL A 336 2.14 -0.24 -19.72
N HIS A 337 2.53 0.53 -18.72
CA HIS A 337 2.43 0.13 -17.32
C HIS A 337 2.12 1.36 -16.49
N TRP A 338 1.19 1.21 -15.55
CA TRP A 338 0.69 2.32 -14.75
C TRP A 338 1.80 3.05 -13.97
N ILE A 339 2.84 2.34 -13.50
CA ILE A 339 4.02 2.95 -12.84
C ILE A 339 4.70 3.99 -13.75
N ASN A 340 4.83 3.70 -15.05
CA ASN A 340 5.47 4.63 -15.98
C ASN A 340 4.58 5.85 -16.26
N ILE A 341 3.25 5.67 -16.24
CA ILE A 341 2.29 6.77 -16.36
C ILE A 341 2.34 7.62 -15.09
N MET A 342 2.31 7.00 -13.91
CA MET A 342 2.40 7.69 -12.62
C MET A 342 3.65 8.55 -12.51
N ALA A 343 4.79 8.12 -13.07
CA ALA A 343 6.02 8.92 -13.06
C ALA A 343 5.96 10.23 -13.87
N GLN A 344 4.88 10.46 -14.63
CA GLN A 344 4.64 11.68 -15.41
C GLN A 344 3.69 12.67 -14.71
N PHE A 345 3.06 12.24 -13.60
CA PHE A 345 2.22 13.05 -12.73
C PHE A 345 3.05 13.57 -11.55
#